data_AF-A0A9Q6F224-F1
#
_entry.id   AF-A0A9Q6F224-F1
#
_cell.length_a   1.000
_cell.length_b   1.000
_cell.length_c   1.000
_cell.angle_alpha   90.00
_cell.angle_beta   90.00
_cell.angle_gamma   90.00
#
_symmetry.space_group_name_H-M   'P 1'
#
loop_
_entity.id
_entity.type
_entity.pdbx_description
1 polymer ?
#
loop_
_entity_poly.entity_id
_entity_poly.type
_entity_poly.pdbx_seq_one_letter_code
_entity_poly.pdbx_strand_id
1 'polypeptide(L)'
;MTKKQKRKLCQLQLNEIKTSDDPTKLSCSFVIFDFDVSHNNAVISKNVALEAASTIINKPIVAKYYEVDELNTSTDALGTHEAYLDTDKHGELEVKRDTVPIGVFTSEGYITEIETPEGKKEVLAADAILWSSRFKDACELLLEWYGRGININTSCEILYSNYNMQDGIEHLQSPIYFEGHAILNSEKRGEHDIVLPAYDSSKLLSFNEIQQFERLVAQAATRQNNEEGEKMNKFRKVFELSHSDVRTLLYNQLDPTLDKESASYIADVYDTYFIVNVYSWSDENSYDKYFKFNYTRTGDTVSIDFDSKTEVFMTRNWEEVVPEPIQTQLNQKDEQIKDLTKQVNQINKNKVEIEQQFNTASEKLVQLNSEVEQLKPYKEKHEKTLFEQKLNEKNEFYKAKFEALNAEDKFSTEEVQNLIHASINLGEEGEKAVLQLNTMLVDLVSVPVETNTTIREFSSKRENLIPNDDSFESRFSQ
;
A
#
# COMPACT_ATOMS: atom_id res chain seq x y z
N MET A 1 -29.53 65.44 49.45
CA MET A 1 -28.83 65.47 48.13
C MET A 1 -29.08 64.15 47.42
N THR A 2 -30.04 64.13 46.51
CA THR A 2 -30.45 62.92 45.76
C THR A 2 -29.64 62.83 44.46
N LYS A 3 -28.77 61.83 44.36
CA LYS A 3 -27.95 61.58 43.16
C LYS A 3 -28.87 61.12 42.01
N LYS A 4 -28.98 61.98 40.99
CA LYS A 4 -29.59 61.68 39.68
C LYS A 4 -28.86 60.49 39.03
N GLN A 5 -29.51 59.34 38.91
CA GLN A 5 -29.03 58.25 38.05
C GLN A 5 -29.07 58.72 36.59
N LYS A 6 -27.89 58.83 35.96
CA LYS A 6 -27.78 59.02 34.51
C LYS A 6 -28.20 57.71 33.83
N ARG A 7 -29.37 57.69 33.18
CA ARG A 7 -29.72 56.66 32.19
C ARG A 7 -28.68 56.73 31.07
N LYS A 8 -27.77 55.76 30.98
CA LYS A 8 -27.02 55.49 29.75
C LYS A 8 -28.00 54.84 28.77
N LEU A 9 -28.33 55.55 27.69
CA LEU A 9 -28.99 54.97 26.54
C LEU A 9 -28.02 53.94 25.95
N CYS A 10 -28.35 52.66 26.04
CA CYS A 10 -27.65 51.63 25.28
C CYS A 10 -28.03 51.81 23.81
N GLN A 11 -27.13 52.35 23.00
CA GLN A 11 -27.28 52.31 21.55
C GLN A 11 -26.76 50.95 21.08
N LEU A 12 -27.66 49.97 21.02
CA LEU A 12 -27.41 48.74 20.28
C LEU A 12 -27.26 49.13 18.80
N GLN A 13 -26.04 49.04 18.27
CA GLN A 13 -25.79 49.13 16.84
C GLN A 13 -26.05 47.74 16.24
N LEU A 14 -27.20 47.61 15.59
CA LEU A 14 -27.51 46.47 14.74
C LEU A 14 -26.63 46.57 13.48
N ASN A 15 -25.60 45.73 13.37
CA ASN A 15 -24.61 45.87 12.29
C ASN A 15 -25.12 45.38 10.93
N GLU A 16 -26.02 44.39 10.88
CA GLU A 16 -26.66 43.93 9.64
C GLU A 16 -27.87 43.04 9.97
N ILE A 17 -28.95 43.12 9.20
CA ILE A 17 -29.96 42.05 9.09
C ILE A 17 -29.76 41.46 7.69
N LYS A 18 -29.25 40.23 7.60
CA LYS A 18 -29.26 39.49 6.34
C LYS A 18 -30.59 38.75 6.25
N THR A 19 -31.49 39.24 5.41
CA THR A 19 -32.69 38.50 4.98
C THR A 19 -32.30 37.59 3.82
N SER A 20 -32.38 36.26 4.02
CA SER A 20 -32.34 35.31 2.91
C SER A 20 -33.78 35.00 2.49
N ASP A 21 -34.17 35.42 1.28
CA ASP A 21 -35.46 35.07 0.67
C ASP A 21 -35.52 33.60 0.20
N ASP A 22 -34.51 32.78 0.53
CA ASP A 22 -34.41 31.38 0.14
C ASP A 22 -35.14 30.47 1.15
N PRO A 23 -36.35 29.97 0.83
CA PRO A 23 -37.14 29.15 1.75
C PRO A 23 -36.53 27.75 1.97
N THR A 24 -35.44 27.42 1.26
CA THR A 24 -34.75 26.13 1.39
C THR A 24 -33.68 26.12 2.47
N LYS A 25 -33.41 27.29 3.07
CA LYS A 25 -32.40 27.49 4.11
C LYS A 25 -33.04 28.10 5.35
N LEU A 26 -32.51 27.73 6.51
CA LEU A 26 -32.85 28.31 7.80
C LEU A 26 -31.57 28.82 8.44
N SER A 27 -31.42 30.14 8.51
CA SER A 27 -30.21 30.78 9.05
C SER A 27 -30.20 30.73 10.57
N CYS A 28 -29.08 30.31 11.17
CA CYS A 28 -28.94 30.17 12.61
C CYS A 28 -27.52 30.45 13.09
N SER A 29 -27.37 30.60 14.40
CA SER A 29 -26.07 30.72 15.06
C SER A 29 -26.01 29.75 16.24
N PHE A 30 -24.85 29.13 16.44
CA PHE A 30 -24.62 28.15 17.51
C PHE A 30 -23.51 28.61 18.45
N VAL A 31 -23.64 28.28 19.73
CA VAL A 31 -22.50 28.19 20.63
C VAL A 31 -21.79 26.88 20.36
N ILE A 32 -20.50 26.95 20.03
CA ILE A 32 -19.67 25.79 19.79
C ILE A 32 -19.26 25.19 21.14
N PHE A 33 -18.57 25.99 21.95
CA PHE A 33 -18.23 25.70 23.34
C PHE A 33 -17.88 26.99 24.09
N ASP A 34 -17.75 26.87 25.42
CA ASP A 34 -17.11 27.89 26.25
C ASP A 34 -15.67 27.47 26.65
N PHE A 35 -15.02 28.26 27.51
CA PHE A 35 -13.62 28.08 27.88
C PHE A 35 -13.43 27.43 29.26
N ASP A 36 -14.49 26.88 29.85
CA ASP A 36 -14.44 26.17 31.12
C ASP A 36 -14.12 24.68 30.92
N VAL A 37 -14.03 23.94 32.03
CA VAL A 37 -13.88 22.49 31.99
C VAL A 37 -15.22 21.88 31.56
N SER A 38 -15.19 21.11 30.47
CA SER A 38 -16.35 20.37 29.97
C SER A 38 -16.74 19.21 30.90
N HIS A 39 -17.95 18.69 30.71
CA HIS A 39 -18.41 17.45 31.35
C HIS A 39 -17.57 16.22 30.96
N ASN A 40 -16.77 16.32 29.90
CA ASN A 40 -15.79 15.31 29.49
C ASN A 40 -14.43 15.48 30.20
N ASN A 41 -14.34 16.38 31.19
CA ASN A 41 -13.14 16.65 31.97
C ASN A 41 -11.95 17.17 31.11
N ALA A 42 -12.28 17.98 30.10
CA ALA A 42 -11.32 18.60 29.19
C ALA A 42 -11.61 20.10 29.00
N VAL A 43 -10.57 20.89 28.71
CA VAL A 43 -10.67 22.35 28.53
C VAL A 43 -9.91 22.81 27.29
N ILE A 44 -10.53 23.72 26.55
CA ILE A 44 -9.93 24.43 25.41
C ILE A 44 -9.75 25.88 25.82
N SER A 45 -8.51 26.33 25.93
CA SER A 45 -8.25 27.74 26.25
C SER A 45 -8.72 28.66 25.12
N LYS A 46 -9.10 29.89 25.45
CA LYS A 46 -9.51 30.92 24.46
C LYS A 46 -8.51 31.12 23.33
N ASN A 47 -7.21 31.09 23.62
CA ASN A 47 -6.17 31.24 22.60
C ASN A 47 -6.16 30.07 21.61
N VAL A 48 -6.23 28.83 22.13
CA VAL A 48 -6.30 27.62 21.30
C VAL A 48 -7.60 27.59 20.47
N ALA A 49 -8.72 28.00 21.07
CA ALA A 49 -10.00 28.10 20.38
C ALA A 49 -9.96 29.11 19.21
N LEU A 50 -9.32 30.26 19.41
CA LEU A 50 -9.14 31.29 18.36
C LEU A 50 -8.24 30.80 17.22
N GLU A 51 -7.19 30.03 17.52
CA GLU A 51 -6.35 29.40 16.50
C GLU A 51 -7.14 28.39 15.65
N ALA A 52 -8.05 27.63 16.28
CA ALA A 52 -8.89 26.64 15.60
C ALA A 52 -10.15 27.22 14.95
N ALA A 53 -10.52 28.48 15.25
CA ALA A 53 -11.80 29.08 14.89
C ALA A 53 -12.08 29.08 13.39
N SER A 54 -11.05 29.25 12.56
CA SER A 54 -11.17 29.21 11.11
C SER A 54 -11.49 27.81 10.56
N THR A 55 -11.25 26.75 11.33
CA THR A 55 -11.46 25.36 10.88
C THR A 55 -12.92 24.93 10.89
N ILE A 56 -13.82 25.72 11.50
CA ILE A 56 -15.25 25.38 11.62
C ILE A 56 -16.06 25.70 10.36
N ILE A 57 -15.62 26.67 9.56
CA ILE A 57 -16.35 27.05 8.35
C ILE A 57 -16.44 25.85 7.40
N ASN A 58 -17.60 25.66 6.76
CA ASN A 58 -17.91 24.52 5.91
C ASN A 58 -17.98 23.16 6.62
N LYS A 59 -17.86 23.10 7.96
CA LYS A 59 -18.10 21.86 8.70
C LYS A 59 -19.59 21.56 8.82
N PRO A 60 -19.97 20.28 8.77
CA PRO A 60 -21.37 19.89 8.80
C PRO A 60 -21.99 20.14 10.17
N ILE A 61 -23.25 20.51 10.14
CA ILE A 61 -24.14 20.44 11.30
C ILE A 61 -24.93 19.16 11.14
N VAL A 62 -24.84 18.29 12.12
CA VAL A 62 -25.33 16.93 12.04
C VAL A 62 -26.43 16.69 13.07
N ALA A 63 -27.36 15.80 12.76
CA ALA A 63 -28.37 15.33 13.70
C ALA A 63 -28.83 13.92 13.32
N LYS A 64 -29.33 13.17 14.30
CA LYS A 64 -30.13 11.97 14.08
C LYS A 64 -31.59 12.35 14.33
N TYR A 65 -32.42 12.33 13.31
CA TYR A 65 -33.86 12.56 13.45
C TYR A 65 -34.58 11.23 13.59
N TYR A 66 -35.44 11.13 14.61
CA TYR A 66 -36.38 10.04 14.80
C TYR A 66 -37.77 10.53 14.42
N GLU A 67 -38.38 9.89 13.42
CA GLU A 67 -39.71 10.25 12.93
C GLU A 67 -40.80 9.97 13.99
N VAL A 68 -41.95 10.62 13.82
CA VAL A 68 -43.14 10.35 14.65
C VAL A 68 -43.57 8.88 14.53
N ASP A 69 -43.99 8.28 15.64
CA ASP A 69 -44.48 6.89 15.65
C ASP A 69 -45.81 6.76 14.89
N GLU A 70 -46.65 7.80 14.96
CA GLU A 70 -47.95 7.87 14.27
C GLU A 70 -48.17 9.28 13.69
N LEU A 71 -48.97 9.37 12.62
CA LEU A 71 -49.26 10.65 11.99
C LEU A 71 -49.91 11.63 12.98
N ASN A 72 -49.37 12.84 13.06
CA ASN A 72 -49.81 13.93 13.93
C ASN A 72 -49.58 13.71 15.44
N THR A 73 -48.65 12.85 15.84
CA THR A 73 -48.13 12.84 17.21
C THR A 73 -46.94 13.78 17.36
N SER A 74 -46.58 14.11 18.59
CA SER A 74 -45.38 14.89 18.94
C SER A 74 -44.33 13.96 19.57
N THR A 75 -44.08 12.81 18.93
CA THR A 75 -43.12 11.81 19.40
C THR A 75 -41.81 11.81 18.62
N ASP A 76 -41.71 12.60 17.55
CA ASP A 76 -40.45 12.81 16.86
C ASP A 76 -39.41 13.45 17.79
N ALA A 77 -38.15 13.09 17.60
CA ALA A 77 -37.08 13.49 18.49
C ALA A 77 -35.75 13.64 17.72
N LEU A 78 -34.76 14.23 18.38
CA LEU A 78 -33.37 14.12 17.93
C LEU A 78 -32.64 13.03 18.73
N GLY A 79 -31.48 12.62 18.24
CA GLY A 79 -30.59 11.67 18.90
C GLY A 79 -29.42 12.33 19.62
N THR A 80 -28.34 11.56 19.70
CA THR A 80 -27.04 11.92 20.28
C THR A 80 -26.01 12.16 19.17
N HIS A 81 -24.72 11.97 19.47
CA HIS A 81 -23.67 11.84 18.45
C HIS A 81 -23.74 10.55 17.63
N GLU A 82 -24.56 9.57 18.05
CA GLU A 82 -24.70 8.25 17.41
C GLU A 82 -23.35 7.59 17.12
N ALA A 83 -22.39 7.74 18.05
CA ALA A 83 -21.05 7.22 17.90
C ALA A 83 -21.01 5.71 18.22
N TYR A 84 -20.37 4.92 17.35
CA TYR A 84 -20.18 3.49 17.53
C TYR A 84 -18.80 3.06 17.01
N LEU A 85 -18.28 1.94 17.53
CA LEU A 85 -17.03 1.35 17.06
C LEU A 85 -17.33 0.36 15.93
N ASP A 86 -16.57 0.47 14.85
CA ASP A 86 -16.63 -0.44 13.70
C ASP A 86 -15.25 -0.53 13.03
N THR A 87 -15.14 -1.30 11.96
CA THR A 87 -13.92 -1.39 11.15
C THR A 87 -14.01 -0.53 9.89
N ASP A 88 -12.91 0.12 9.55
CA ASP A 88 -12.77 0.80 8.27
C ASP A 88 -12.71 -0.21 7.10
N LYS A 89 -12.59 0.30 5.87
CA LYS A 89 -12.51 -0.56 4.67
C LYS A 89 -11.25 -1.45 4.60
N HIS A 90 -10.29 -1.25 5.50
CA HIS A 90 -9.05 -2.00 5.61
C HIS A 90 -9.04 -2.96 6.82
N GLY A 91 -10.10 -2.96 7.63
CA GLY A 91 -10.23 -3.81 8.82
C GLY A 91 -9.70 -3.17 10.11
N GLU A 92 -9.31 -1.89 10.08
CA GLU A 92 -8.80 -1.17 11.25
C GLU A 92 -9.95 -0.60 12.07
N LEU A 93 -9.86 -0.65 13.41
CA LEU A 93 -10.91 -0.13 14.29
C LEU A 93 -11.00 1.40 14.19
N GLU A 94 -12.22 1.90 13.96
CA GLU A 94 -12.54 3.31 13.79
C GLU A 94 -13.83 3.65 14.56
N VAL A 95 -13.90 4.87 15.11
CA VAL A 95 -15.13 5.43 15.66
C VAL A 95 -15.94 6.03 14.50
N LYS A 96 -17.10 5.45 14.22
CA LYS A 96 -18.05 5.96 13.22
C LYS A 96 -19.22 6.66 13.92
N ARG A 97 -19.95 7.47 13.16
CA ARG A 97 -21.16 8.17 13.62
C ARG A 97 -22.31 7.90 12.67
N ASP A 98 -23.51 7.68 13.21
CA ASP A 98 -24.74 7.50 12.44
C ASP A 98 -25.64 8.75 12.51
N THR A 99 -25.03 9.93 12.35
CA THR A 99 -25.74 11.20 12.22
C THR A 99 -25.80 11.64 10.75
N VAL A 100 -26.80 12.46 10.42
CA VAL A 100 -27.00 12.98 9.06
C VAL A 100 -26.64 14.46 9.03
N PRO A 101 -25.83 14.93 8.07
CA PRO A 101 -25.60 16.36 7.85
C PRO A 101 -26.89 17.06 7.41
N ILE A 102 -27.42 17.92 8.26
CA ILE A 102 -28.65 18.70 8.02
C ILE A 102 -28.37 20.19 7.76
N GLY A 103 -27.12 20.62 7.88
CA GLY A 103 -26.70 21.98 7.64
C GLY A 103 -25.18 22.13 7.57
N VAL A 104 -24.73 23.37 7.50
CA VAL A 104 -23.31 23.72 7.37
C VAL A 104 -23.02 25.07 8.02
N PHE A 105 -21.85 25.21 8.63
CA PHE A 105 -21.36 26.51 9.08
C PHE A 105 -20.94 27.41 7.92
N THR A 106 -21.37 28.67 7.98
CA THR A 106 -21.14 29.69 6.96
C THR A 106 -20.17 30.79 7.40
N SER A 107 -19.73 30.78 8.66
CA SER A 107 -18.71 31.68 9.18
C SER A 107 -17.56 30.91 9.81
N GLU A 108 -16.41 31.58 9.95
CA GLU A 108 -15.42 31.19 10.95
C GLU A 108 -15.99 31.39 12.37
N GLY A 109 -15.38 30.74 13.36
CA GLY A 109 -15.72 30.94 14.76
C GLY A 109 -15.35 32.34 15.24
N TYR A 110 -16.20 32.93 16.08
CA TYR A 110 -15.98 34.24 16.68
C TYR A 110 -16.34 34.24 18.16
N ILE A 111 -15.71 35.12 18.92
CA ILE A 111 -15.99 35.27 20.35
C ILE A 111 -17.19 36.19 20.52
N THR A 112 -18.15 35.75 21.34
CA THR A 112 -19.30 36.56 21.75
C THR A 112 -19.62 36.33 23.23
N GLU A 113 -20.45 37.19 23.79
CA GLU A 113 -21.02 37.00 25.12
C GLU A 113 -22.45 36.47 25.02
N ILE A 114 -22.80 35.53 25.88
CA ILE A 114 -24.17 35.05 26.08
C ILE A 114 -24.62 35.34 27.50
N GLU A 115 -25.92 35.53 27.71
CA GLU A 115 -26.51 35.59 29.04
C GLU A 115 -26.75 34.16 29.56
N THR A 116 -26.26 33.89 30.77
CA THR A 116 -26.47 32.65 31.52
C THR A 116 -27.09 32.97 32.89
N PRO A 117 -27.65 31.99 33.62
CA PRO A 117 -28.16 32.22 34.97
C PRO A 117 -27.12 32.83 35.94
N GLU A 118 -25.83 32.58 35.69
CA GLU A 118 -24.70 33.05 36.52
C GLU A 118 -24.16 34.41 36.05
N GLY A 119 -24.70 34.97 34.96
CA GLY A 119 -24.29 36.23 34.35
C GLY A 119 -23.82 36.08 32.91
N LYS A 120 -23.08 37.06 32.42
CA LYS A 120 -22.53 37.05 31.06
C LYS A 120 -21.36 36.07 30.97
N LYS A 121 -21.37 35.21 29.95
CA LYS A 121 -20.32 34.23 29.68
C LYS A 121 -19.76 34.43 28.27
N GLU A 122 -18.44 34.50 28.15
CA GLU A 122 -17.77 34.49 26.84
C GLU A 122 -17.78 33.07 26.26
N VAL A 123 -18.09 32.97 24.97
CA VAL A 123 -18.17 31.69 24.24
C VAL A 123 -17.60 31.83 22.83
N LEU A 124 -17.23 30.70 22.23
CA LEU A 124 -17.00 30.60 20.78
C LEU A 124 -18.33 30.29 20.09
N ALA A 125 -18.74 31.12 19.15
CA ALA A 125 -19.94 30.95 18.35
C ALA A 125 -19.62 30.93 16.84
N ALA A 126 -20.53 30.38 16.04
CA ALA A 126 -20.43 30.44 14.59
C ALA A 126 -21.83 30.48 13.94
N ASP A 127 -21.91 31.12 12.79
CA ASP A 127 -23.10 31.22 11.97
C ASP A 127 -23.22 30.05 11.00
N ALA A 128 -24.45 29.67 10.71
CA ALA A 128 -24.82 28.45 10.05
C ALA A 128 -26.09 28.59 9.21
N ILE A 129 -26.27 27.62 8.32
CA ILE A 129 -27.55 27.38 7.64
C ILE A 129 -27.95 25.92 7.83
N LEU A 130 -29.24 25.67 8.08
CA LEU A 130 -29.86 24.35 8.00
C LEU A 130 -30.63 24.24 6.68
N TRP A 131 -30.60 23.07 6.03
CA TRP A 131 -31.29 22.85 4.76
C TRP A 131 -32.75 22.45 4.96
N SER A 132 -33.57 23.43 5.35
CA SER A 132 -34.99 23.27 5.71
C SER A 132 -35.85 22.56 4.67
N SER A 133 -35.53 22.68 3.37
CA SER A 133 -36.30 21.94 2.35
C SER A 133 -35.94 20.45 2.25
N ARG A 134 -34.71 20.06 2.61
CA ARG A 134 -34.24 18.67 2.57
C ARG A 134 -34.52 17.94 3.86
N PHE A 135 -34.32 18.61 4.99
CA PHE A 135 -34.49 18.07 6.34
C PHE A 135 -35.62 18.80 7.04
N LYS A 136 -36.80 18.76 6.40
CA LYS A 136 -37.95 19.56 6.77
C LYS A 136 -38.40 19.28 8.20
N ASP A 137 -38.64 18.02 8.53
CA ASP A 137 -39.24 17.65 9.81
C ASP A 137 -38.28 17.93 10.97
N ALA A 138 -36.99 17.61 10.80
CA ALA A 138 -35.95 17.99 11.76
C ALA A 138 -35.86 19.52 11.97
N CYS A 139 -35.94 20.32 10.90
CA CYS A 139 -35.94 21.77 11.02
C CYS A 139 -37.22 22.30 11.68
N GLU A 140 -38.39 21.76 11.33
CA GLU A 140 -39.67 22.12 11.95
C GLU A 140 -39.69 21.81 13.46
N LEU A 141 -39.12 20.69 13.88
CA LEU A 141 -38.92 20.36 15.30
C LEU A 141 -38.06 21.40 16.02
N LEU A 142 -36.94 21.82 15.41
CA LEU A 142 -36.08 22.84 16.01
C LEU A 142 -36.78 24.21 16.11
N LEU A 143 -37.56 24.58 15.08
CA LEU A 143 -38.39 25.77 15.10
C LEU A 143 -39.44 25.71 16.22
N GLU A 144 -40.10 24.55 16.39
CA GLU A 144 -41.06 24.30 17.46
C GLU A 144 -40.41 24.48 18.84
N TRP A 145 -39.29 23.80 19.09
CA TRP A 145 -38.56 23.90 20.36
C TRP A 145 -38.12 25.33 20.65
N TYR A 146 -37.58 26.03 19.64
CA TYR A 146 -37.17 27.42 19.80
C TYR A 146 -38.34 28.35 20.10
N GLY A 147 -39.46 28.23 19.38
CA GLY A 147 -40.68 29.00 19.62
C GLY A 147 -41.30 28.74 20.99
N ARG A 148 -41.12 27.54 21.54
CA ARG A 148 -41.52 27.15 22.90
C ARG A 148 -40.53 27.58 23.98
N GLY A 149 -39.38 28.16 23.61
CA GLY A 149 -38.34 28.60 24.53
C GLY A 149 -37.53 27.45 25.15
N ILE A 150 -37.50 26.28 24.51
CA ILE A 150 -36.67 25.14 24.92
C ILE A 150 -35.21 25.44 24.57
N ASN A 151 -34.31 25.14 25.50
CA ASN A 151 -32.87 25.24 25.26
C ASN A 151 -32.43 24.10 24.35
N ILE A 152 -32.15 24.41 23.08
CA ILE A 152 -31.72 23.41 22.11
C ILE A 152 -30.23 23.13 22.32
N ASN A 153 -29.94 21.98 22.92
CA ASN A 153 -28.61 21.51 23.25
C ASN A 153 -27.83 21.12 21.99
N THR A 154 -26.56 21.47 21.97
CA THR A 154 -25.65 21.08 20.87
C THR A 154 -24.29 20.69 21.40
N SER A 155 -23.55 19.87 20.65
CA SER A 155 -22.23 19.44 21.05
C SER A 155 -21.29 19.34 19.87
N CYS A 156 -20.04 19.75 20.08
CA CYS A 156 -19.06 19.85 19.02
C CYS A 156 -18.23 18.58 18.89
N GLU A 157 -17.88 18.23 17.66
CA GLU A 157 -16.96 17.14 17.34
C GLU A 157 -15.61 17.74 16.91
N ILE A 158 -14.55 17.33 17.60
CA ILE A 158 -13.20 17.87 17.40
C ILE A 158 -12.17 16.76 17.25
N LEU A 159 -11.14 17.03 16.47
CA LEU A 159 -9.94 16.23 16.33
C LEU A 159 -8.76 17.00 16.92
N TYR A 160 -7.98 16.33 17.76
CA TYR A 160 -6.78 16.90 18.38
C TYR A 160 -5.73 15.82 18.57
N SER A 161 -4.47 16.20 18.58
CA SER A 161 -3.34 15.28 18.80
C SER A 161 -2.48 15.66 20.00
N ASN A 162 -2.62 16.89 20.51
CA ASN A 162 -1.75 17.45 21.53
C ASN A 162 -2.59 17.87 22.74
N TYR A 163 -2.20 17.42 23.92
CA TYR A 163 -2.83 17.81 25.18
C TYR A 163 -1.82 17.71 26.33
N ASN A 164 -2.12 18.40 27.43
CA ASN A 164 -1.40 18.26 28.68
C ASN A 164 -2.38 17.93 29.80
N MET A 165 -2.03 16.99 30.69
CA MET A 165 -2.81 16.72 31.88
C MET A 165 -2.39 17.64 33.02
N GLN A 166 -3.34 18.37 33.62
CA GLN A 166 -3.13 19.20 34.80
C GLN A 166 -4.26 18.93 35.79
N ASP A 167 -3.92 18.53 37.02
CA ASP A 167 -4.90 18.21 38.08
C ASP A 167 -6.01 17.25 37.65
N GLY A 168 -5.68 16.31 36.74
CA GLY A 168 -6.61 15.34 36.18
C GLY A 168 -7.49 15.85 35.04
N ILE A 169 -7.38 17.12 34.65
CA ILE A 169 -8.09 17.75 33.54
C ILE A 169 -7.22 17.70 32.28
N GLU A 170 -7.84 17.40 31.13
CA GLU A 170 -7.17 17.41 29.84
C GLU A 170 -7.16 18.83 29.24
N HIS A 171 -5.99 19.46 29.18
CA HIS A 171 -5.80 20.76 28.54
C HIS A 171 -5.40 20.58 27.07
N LEU A 172 -6.40 20.66 26.20
CA LEU A 172 -6.25 20.55 24.75
C LEU A 172 -5.32 21.65 24.20
N GLN A 173 -4.37 21.25 23.36
CA GLN A 173 -3.39 22.14 22.72
C GLN A 173 -3.56 22.11 21.21
N SER A 174 -3.14 23.19 20.56
CA SER A 174 -3.10 23.26 19.11
C SER A 174 -2.18 22.18 18.49
N PRO A 175 -2.52 21.67 17.30
CA PRO A 175 -3.69 22.01 16.50
C PRO A 175 -4.97 21.28 16.96
N ILE A 176 -6.10 21.97 16.88
CA ILE A 176 -7.45 21.40 16.99
C ILE A 176 -8.19 21.66 15.68
N TYR A 177 -8.91 20.66 15.20
CA TYR A 177 -9.76 20.77 14.02
C TYR A 177 -11.20 20.43 14.36
N PHE A 178 -12.12 21.27 13.92
CA PHE A 178 -13.54 20.96 13.96
C PHE A 178 -13.87 19.88 12.91
N GLU A 179 -14.65 18.88 13.32
CA GLU A 179 -15.12 17.79 12.45
C GLU A 179 -16.58 17.98 12.07
N GLY A 180 -17.41 18.34 13.05
CA GLY A 180 -18.85 18.56 12.91
C GLY A 180 -19.46 19.16 14.18
N HIS A 181 -20.75 19.46 14.14
CA HIS A 181 -21.49 19.96 15.30
C HIS A 181 -22.85 19.30 15.37
N ALA A 182 -23.09 18.52 16.42
CA ALA A 182 -24.30 17.74 16.61
C ALA A 182 -25.38 18.55 17.31
N ILE A 183 -26.59 18.54 16.76
CA ILE A 183 -27.79 19.02 17.46
C ILE A 183 -28.41 17.83 18.21
N LEU A 184 -28.60 18.01 19.51
CA LEU A 184 -28.95 16.93 20.43
C LEU A 184 -30.43 16.99 20.82
N ASN A 185 -30.97 15.85 21.25
CA ASN A 185 -32.33 15.81 21.79
C ASN A 185 -32.46 16.75 23.00
N SER A 186 -33.38 17.70 22.92
CA SER A 186 -33.48 18.78 23.91
C SER A 186 -34.77 18.74 24.73
N GLU A 187 -35.66 17.80 24.42
CA GLU A 187 -36.91 17.57 25.12
C GLU A 187 -37.17 16.07 25.22
N LYS A 188 -37.78 15.63 26.32
CA LYS A 188 -38.29 14.27 26.43
C LYS A 188 -39.51 14.10 25.53
N ARG A 189 -39.39 13.30 24.46
CA ARG A 189 -40.44 13.01 23.47
C ARG A 189 -40.44 11.52 23.14
N GLY A 190 -41.60 10.87 23.25
CA GLY A 190 -41.70 9.42 23.16
C GLY A 190 -40.75 8.72 24.16
N GLU A 191 -39.96 7.78 23.64
CA GLU A 191 -38.93 7.05 24.39
C GLU A 191 -37.56 7.77 24.43
N HIS A 192 -37.44 8.95 23.82
CA HIS A 192 -36.19 9.69 23.76
C HIS A 192 -36.06 10.69 24.91
N ASP A 193 -35.04 10.49 25.76
CA ASP A 193 -34.70 11.39 26.86
C ASP A 193 -33.85 12.60 26.39
N ILE A 194 -33.77 13.62 27.24
CA ILE A 194 -32.94 14.81 26.98
C ILE A 194 -31.46 14.41 26.98
N VAL A 195 -30.72 14.87 25.97
CA VAL A 195 -29.28 14.66 25.83
C VAL A 195 -28.57 15.96 26.19
N LEU A 196 -27.69 15.90 27.20
CA LEU A 196 -26.96 17.06 27.68
C LEU A 196 -25.71 17.33 26.80
N PRO A 197 -25.38 18.60 26.57
CA PRO A 197 -24.16 18.97 25.85
C PRO A 197 -22.91 18.77 26.71
N ALA A 198 -21.73 18.76 26.08
CA ALA A 198 -20.45 18.72 26.81
C ALA A 198 -20.19 19.99 27.65
N TYR A 199 -20.82 21.12 27.27
CA TYR A 199 -20.78 22.39 27.99
C TYR A 199 -22.20 22.90 28.18
N ASP A 200 -22.55 23.35 29.39
CA ASP A 200 -23.89 23.88 29.68
C ASP A 200 -24.26 25.11 28.82
N SER A 201 -23.26 25.80 28.28
CA SER A 201 -23.44 26.94 27.38
C SER A 201 -23.70 26.54 25.92
N SER A 202 -23.40 25.31 25.50
CA SER A 202 -23.48 24.88 24.11
C SER A 202 -24.92 24.66 23.67
N LYS A 203 -25.42 25.58 22.84
CA LYS A 203 -26.82 25.64 22.39
C LYS A 203 -26.98 26.36 21.05
N LEU A 204 -28.14 26.19 20.44
CA LEU A 204 -28.64 27.12 19.41
C LEU A 204 -28.91 28.50 20.04
N LEU A 205 -28.27 29.55 19.50
CA LEU A 205 -28.43 30.92 19.98
C LEU A 205 -29.69 31.59 19.43
N SER A 206 -29.82 31.53 18.12
CA SER A 206 -30.90 32.18 17.40
C SER A 206 -31.11 31.53 16.06
N PHE A 207 -32.37 31.59 15.62
CA PHE A 207 -32.65 31.63 14.21
C PHE A 207 -32.68 33.10 13.80
N ASN A 208 -31.84 33.47 12.85
CA ASN A 208 -31.63 34.87 12.48
C ASN A 208 -32.82 35.49 11.73
N GLU A 209 -33.93 34.74 11.54
CA GLU A 209 -35.03 35.07 10.63
C GLU A 209 -36.47 34.91 11.22
N ILE A 210 -36.66 34.40 12.46
CA ILE A 210 -38.01 33.97 12.90
C ILE A 210 -38.89 35.08 13.52
N GLN A 211 -38.30 36.16 14.06
CA GLN A 211 -39.13 37.18 14.70
C GLN A 211 -40.08 37.92 13.74
N GLN A 212 -39.88 37.84 12.41
CA GLN A 212 -40.82 38.40 11.43
C GLN A 212 -41.90 37.40 10.99
N PHE A 213 -41.58 36.12 10.79
CA PHE A 213 -42.57 35.14 10.33
C PHE A 213 -43.61 34.84 11.42
N GLU A 214 -43.20 34.64 12.68
CA GLU A 214 -44.16 34.44 13.78
C GLU A 214 -45.00 35.69 14.06
N ARG A 215 -44.44 36.90 13.88
CA ARG A 215 -45.24 38.13 13.97
C ARG A 215 -46.23 38.27 12.83
N LEU A 216 -45.87 37.88 11.61
CA LEU A 216 -46.76 37.93 10.45
C LEU A 216 -47.82 36.81 10.48
N VAL A 217 -47.46 35.60 10.91
CA VAL A 217 -48.39 34.47 11.08
C VAL A 217 -49.31 34.71 12.28
N ALA A 218 -48.83 35.26 13.40
CA ALA A 218 -49.70 35.65 14.51
C ALA A 218 -50.63 36.82 14.13
N GLN A 219 -50.16 37.78 13.33
CA GLN A 219 -50.98 38.87 12.77
C GLN A 219 -51.94 38.39 11.68
N ALA A 220 -51.60 37.34 10.92
CA ALA A 220 -52.46 36.72 9.91
C ALA A 220 -53.51 35.81 10.55
N ALA A 221 -53.15 35.05 11.59
CA ALA A 221 -54.05 34.21 12.37
C ALA A 221 -55.07 35.04 13.17
N THR A 222 -54.74 36.28 13.55
CA THR A 222 -55.73 37.23 14.11
C THR A 222 -56.56 37.96 13.04
N ARG A 223 -56.22 37.85 11.76
CA ARG A 223 -56.94 38.50 10.65
C ARG A 223 -57.78 37.56 9.77
N GLN A 224 -57.55 36.24 9.81
CA GLN A 224 -58.25 35.26 8.97
C GLN A 224 -59.39 34.52 9.68
N ASN A 225 -60.32 35.29 10.27
CA ASN A 225 -61.72 34.91 10.17
C ASN A 225 -62.27 35.64 8.94
N ASN A 226 -62.54 34.88 7.87
CA ASN A 226 -63.03 35.29 6.55
C ASN A 226 -61.94 35.51 5.50
N GLU A 227 -61.66 34.47 4.70
CA GLU A 227 -61.93 34.40 3.25
C GLU A 227 -61.26 33.15 2.68
N GLU A 228 -62.06 32.26 2.09
CA GLU A 228 -61.60 31.15 1.27
C GLU A 228 -61.00 31.71 -0.03
N GLY A 229 -59.73 31.40 -0.30
CA GLY A 229 -59.16 31.54 -1.64
C GLY A 229 -57.85 32.33 -1.74
N GLU A 230 -56.78 31.87 -1.09
CA GLU A 230 -55.43 32.17 -1.58
C GLU A 230 -54.66 30.86 -1.82
N LYS A 231 -54.29 30.66 -3.09
CA LYS A 231 -53.37 29.58 -3.49
C LYS A 231 -52.08 29.74 -2.69
N MET A 232 -51.82 28.83 -1.76
CA MET A 232 -50.50 28.76 -1.13
C MET A 232 -49.45 28.57 -2.21
N ASN A 233 -48.52 29.53 -2.34
CA ASN A 233 -47.26 29.39 -3.05
C ASN A 233 -46.34 28.39 -2.32
N LYS A 234 -46.74 27.12 -2.23
CA LYS A 234 -45.82 26.05 -1.87
C LYS A 234 -44.91 25.83 -3.07
N PHE A 235 -43.62 26.12 -2.92
CA PHE A 235 -42.61 25.74 -3.90
C PHE A 235 -42.72 24.23 -4.14
N ARG A 236 -43.16 23.83 -5.34
CA ARG A 236 -43.28 22.42 -5.72
C ARG A 236 -41.89 21.92 -6.07
N LYS A 237 -41.40 20.90 -5.36
CA LYS A 237 -40.19 20.18 -5.79
C LYS A 237 -40.48 19.53 -7.14
N VAL A 238 -39.75 19.95 -8.17
CA VAL A 238 -39.79 19.31 -9.48
C VAL A 238 -38.73 18.22 -9.45
N PHE A 239 -39.16 16.98 -9.40
CA PHE A 239 -38.29 15.81 -9.55
C PHE A 239 -38.34 15.36 -11.01
N GLU A 240 -37.24 14.81 -11.53
CA GLU A 240 -37.33 14.02 -12.76
C GLU A 240 -38.08 12.72 -12.45
N LEU A 241 -38.97 12.30 -13.37
CA LEU A 241 -39.65 11.00 -13.27
C LEU A 241 -38.61 9.87 -13.12
N SER A 242 -38.79 9.02 -12.10
CA SER A 242 -37.98 7.81 -11.95
C SER A 242 -38.30 6.80 -13.04
N HIS A 243 -37.44 5.80 -13.25
CA HIS A 243 -37.73 4.69 -14.17
C HIS A 243 -39.03 3.94 -13.82
N SER A 244 -39.45 3.94 -12.56
CA SER A 244 -40.73 3.34 -12.14
C SER A 244 -41.94 4.20 -12.50
N ASP A 245 -41.81 5.53 -12.40
CA ASP A 245 -42.87 6.45 -12.82
C ASP A 245 -43.04 6.40 -14.35
N VAL A 246 -41.94 6.39 -15.08
CA VAL A 246 -41.91 6.20 -16.54
C VAL A 246 -42.56 4.86 -16.90
N ARG A 247 -42.20 3.75 -16.24
CA ARG A 247 -42.80 2.42 -16.49
C ARG A 247 -44.32 2.44 -16.35
N THR A 248 -44.84 3.11 -15.31
CA THR A 248 -46.29 3.22 -15.07
C THR A 248 -47.00 3.98 -16.18
N LEU A 249 -46.42 5.10 -16.62
CA LEU A 249 -46.97 5.89 -17.72
C LEU A 249 -46.91 5.14 -19.06
N LEU A 250 -45.89 4.32 -19.27
CA LEU A 250 -45.78 3.44 -20.44
C LEU A 250 -46.86 2.34 -20.42
N TYR A 251 -47.11 1.67 -19.29
CA TYR A 251 -48.22 0.71 -19.16
C TYR A 251 -49.57 1.34 -19.52
N ASN A 252 -49.86 2.54 -19.00
CA ASN A 252 -51.10 3.26 -19.28
C ASN A 252 -51.34 3.54 -20.78
N GLN A 253 -50.28 3.65 -21.57
CA GLN A 253 -50.39 3.80 -23.03
C GLN A 253 -50.39 2.46 -23.75
N LEU A 254 -49.61 1.50 -23.28
CA LEU A 254 -49.45 0.20 -23.94
C LEU A 254 -50.65 -0.73 -23.73
N ASP A 255 -51.10 -0.92 -22.50
CA ASP A 255 -52.13 -1.91 -22.14
C ASP A 255 -53.45 -1.71 -22.94
N PRO A 256 -53.94 -0.47 -23.19
CA PRO A 256 -55.13 -0.26 -24.01
C PRO A 256 -54.99 -0.66 -25.48
N THR A 257 -53.76 -0.85 -25.98
CA THR A 257 -53.49 -1.27 -27.36
C THR A 257 -53.41 -2.78 -27.53
N LEU A 258 -53.41 -3.55 -26.43
CA LEU A 258 -53.37 -5.00 -26.46
C LEU A 258 -54.76 -5.61 -26.65
N ASP A 259 -54.80 -6.76 -27.30
CA ASP A 259 -56.02 -7.55 -27.43
C ASP A 259 -56.49 -8.07 -26.06
N LYS A 260 -57.78 -8.38 -25.93
CA LYS A 260 -58.37 -8.88 -24.67
C LYS A 260 -57.76 -10.21 -24.18
N GLU A 261 -57.14 -10.94 -25.08
CA GLU A 261 -56.46 -12.23 -24.82
C GLU A 261 -54.94 -12.06 -24.80
N SER A 262 -54.47 -10.86 -24.46
CA SER A 262 -53.06 -10.53 -24.32
C SER A 262 -52.80 -9.79 -23.01
N ALA A 263 -51.61 -10.01 -22.46
CA ALA A 263 -51.09 -9.27 -21.32
C ALA A 263 -49.65 -8.85 -21.60
N SER A 264 -49.20 -7.78 -20.94
CA SER A 264 -47.83 -7.31 -21.03
C SER A 264 -47.13 -7.20 -19.69
N TYR A 265 -45.82 -7.37 -19.73
CA TYR A 265 -44.90 -7.09 -18.64
C TYR A 265 -43.68 -6.32 -19.17
N ILE A 266 -43.58 -5.02 -18.85
CA ILE A 266 -42.42 -4.19 -19.17
C ILE A 266 -41.23 -4.68 -18.32
N ALA A 267 -40.33 -5.41 -18.97
CA ALA A 267 -39.15 -6.00 -18.35
C ALA A 267 -38.13 -4.92 -17.97
N ASP A 268 -37.82 -4.02 -18.90
CA ASP A 268 -36.77 -3.01 -18.72
C ASP A 268 -37.19 -1.67 -19.36
N VAL A 269 -36.78 -0.56 -18.73
CA VAL A 269 -37.00 0.80 -19.21
C VAL A 269 -35.65 1.50 -19.31
N TYR A 270 -35.37 2.09 -20.47
CA TYR A 270 -34.17 2.87 -20.77
C TYR A 270 -34.57 4.26 -21.23
N ASP A 271 -33.64 5.22 -21.26
CA ASP A 271 -33.95 6.64 -21.53
C ASP A 271 -34.77 6.93 -22.81
N THR A 272 -34.64 6.10 -23.84
CA THR A 272 -35.27 6.31 -25.16
C THR A 272 -36.13 5.15 -25.64
N TYR A 273 -36.13 4.02 -24.92
CA TYR A 273 -36.87 2.83 -25.32
C TYR A 273 -37.15 1.93 -24.11
N PHE A 274 -38.11 1.03 -24.24
CA PHE A 274 -38.39 0.01 -23.24
C PHE A 274 -38.56 -1.35 -23.89
N ILE A 275 -38.34 -2.41 -23.10
CA ILE A 275 -38.53 -3.80 -23.50
C ILE A 275 -39.73 -4.35 -22.75
N VAL A 276 -40.68 -4.90 -23.50
CA VAL A 276 -41.90 -5.47 -22.96
C VAL A 276 -42.08 -6.90 -23.43
N ASN A 277 -42.31 -7.80 -22.48
CA ASN A 277 -42.85 -9.11 -22.77
C ASN A 277 -44.35 -8.97 -23.05
N VAL A 278 -44.82 -9.52 -24.16
CA VAL A 278 -46.25 -9.62 -24.48
C VAL A 278 -46.59 -11.09 -24.65
N TYR A 279 -47.53 -11.53 -23.81
CA TYR A 279 -48.06 -12.88 -23.80
C TYR A 279 -49.48 -12.86 -24.36
N SER A 280 -49.70 -13.56 -25.47
CA SER A 280 -51.00 -13.79 -26.10
C SER A 280 -51.41 -15.25 -25.87
N TRP A 281 -52.60 -15.48 -25.33
CA TRP A 281 -53.19 -16.80 -25.13
C TRP A 281 -54.37 -17.08 -26.07
N SER A 282 -54.50 -16.32 -27.16
CA SER A 282 -55.56 -16.55 -28.15
C SER A 282 -55.44 -17.92 -28.83
N ASP A 283 -56.59 -18.55 -29.09
CA ASP A 283 -56.67 -19.89 -29.69
C ASP A 283 -56.09 -19.94 -31.13
N GLU A 284 -56.07 -18.81 -31.84
CA GLU A 284 -55.60 -18.71 -33.22
C GLU A 284 -54.12 -18.31 -33.33
N ASN A 285 -53.55 -17.59 -32.34
CA ASN A 285 -52.20 -17.03 -32.42
C ASN A 285 -51.58 -16.78 -31.04
N SER A 286 -51.33 -17.86 -30.30
CA SER A 286 -50.64 -17.81 -29.01
C SER A 286 -49.14 -17.58 -29.17
N TYR A 287 -48.58 -16.67 -28.37
CA TYR A 287 -47.15 -16.40 -28.34
C TYR A 287 -46.71 -15.79 -27.01
N ASP A 288 -45.43 -15.95 -26.71
CA ASP A 288 -44.73 -15.30 -25.60
C ASP A 288 -43.45 -14.67 -26.16
N LYS A 289 -43.46 -13.36 -26.36
CA LYS A 289 -42.39 -12.65 -27.11
C LYS A 289 -42.02 -11.33 -26.46
N TYR A 290 -40.78 -10.92 -26.64
CA TYR A 290 -40.31 -9.61 -26.20
C TYR A 290 -40.30 -8.63 -27.38
N PHE A 291 -40.77 -7.41 -27.12
CA PHE A 291 -40.79 -6.32 -28.07
C PHE A 291 -40.07 -5.11 -27.49
N LYS A 292 -39.30 -4.42 -28.34
CA LYS A 292 -38.73 -3.11 -28.09
C LYS A 292 -39.64 -2.05 -28.68
N PHE A 293 -39.92 -1.01 -27.90
CA PHE A 293 -40.58 0.21 -28.34
C PHE A 293 -39.75 1.42 -27.94
N ASN A 294 -39.56 2.36 -28.85
CA ASN A 294 -39.04 3.69 -28.55
C ASN A 294 -40.11 4.54 -27.88
N TYR A 295 -39.70 5.48 -27.05
CA TYR A 295 -40.58 6.50 -26.49
C TYR A 295 -39.84 7.82 -26.31
N THR A 296 -40.58 8.92 -26.25
CA THR A 296 -40.04 10.26 -25.92
C THR A 296 -40.52 10.72 -24.56
N ARG A 297 -39.68 11.45 -23.82
CA ARG A 297 -39.99 12.09 -22.53
C ARG A 297 -39.92 13.61 -22.68
N THR A 298 -40.98 14.32 -22.28
CA THR A 298 -40.99 15.80 -22.21
C THR A 298 -41.59 16.22 -20.88
N GLY A 299 -40.73 16.60 -19.92
CA GLY A 299 -41.14 16.82 -18.54
C GLY A 299 -41.75 15.55 -17.92
N ASP A 300 -42.96 15.68 -17.37
CA ASP A 300 -43.71 14.59 -16.72
C ASP A 300 -44.54 13.75 -17.71
N THR A 301 -44.40 13.98 -19.02
CA THR A 301 -45.16 13.26 -20.07
C THR A 301 -44.24 12.32 -20.84
N VAL A 302 -44.70 11.09 -21.07
CA VAL A 302 -44.08 10.12 -21.97
C VAL A 302 -45.00 9.87 -23.17
N SER A 303 -44.45 9.47 -24.31
CA SER A 303 -45.22 9.07 -25.50
C SER A 303 -44.54 7.91 -26.21
N ILE A 304 -45.26 6.80 -26.38
CA ILE A 304 -44.77 5.61 -27.08
C ILE A 304 -44.86 5.81 -28.58
N ASP A 305 -43.79 5.49 -29.29
CA ASP A 305 -43.79 5.32 -30.74
C ASP A 305 -44.16 3.87 -31.08
N PHE A 306 -45.45 3.60 -31.31
CA PHE A 306 -45.94 2.25 -31.59
C PHE A 306 -45.41 1.68 -32.92
N ASP A 307 -45.02 2.54 -33.87
CA ASP A 307 -44.46 2.11 -35.15
C ASP A 307 -43.03 1.58 -35.02
N SER A 308 -42.34 1.90 -33.92
CA SER A 308 -41.00 1.39 -33.61
C SER A 308 -40.96 -0.07 -33.13
N LYS A 309 -42.13 -0.71 -32.98
CA LYS A 309 -42.26 -2.09 -32.46
C LYS A 309 -41.33 -3.05 -33.18
N THR A 310 -40.37 -3.59 -32.45
CA THR A 310 -39.39 -4.56 -32.97
C THR A 310 -39.31 -5.77 -32.05
N GLU A 311 -39.47 -6.98 -32.57
CA GLU A 311 -39.27 -8.21 -31.78
C GLU A 311 -37.80 -8.36 -31.38
N VAL A 312 -37.54 -8.69 -30.12
CA VAL A 312 -36.20 -8.86 -29.54
C VAL A 312 -36.17 -10.14 -28.68
N PHE A 313 -34.98 -10.59 -28.34
CA PHE A 313 -34.78 -11.70 -27.40
C PHE A 313 -33.60 -11.41 -26.49
N MET A 314 -33.65 -11.90 -25.26
CA MET A 314 -32.60 -11.69 -24.27
C MET A 314 -31.51 -12.77 -24.43
N THR A 315 -30.26 -12.35 -24.61
CA THR A 315 -29.09 -13.23 -24.44
C THR A 315 -28.48 -12.96 -23.06
N ARG A 316 -28.49 -13.96 -22.17
CA ARG A 316 -27.88 -13.86 -20.83
C ARG A 316 -26.81 -14.92 -20.68
N ASN A 317 -25.57 -14.49 -20.47
CA ASN A 317 -24.47 -15.37 -20.09
C ASN A 317 -24.39 -15.36 -18.56
N TRP A 318 -24.42 -16.55 -17.96
CA TRP A 318 -24.14 -16.74 -16.55
C TRP A 318 -22.73 -17.29 -16.44
N GLU A 319 -21.87 -16.55 -15.74
CA GLU A 319 -20.52 -17.01 -15.41
C GLU A 319 -20.52 -17.51 -13.97
N GLU A 320 -19.84 -18.62 -13.72
CA GLU A 320 -19.71 -19.17 -12.37
C GLU A 320 -18.83 -18.26 -11.51
N VAL A 321 -19.36 -17.83 -10.36
CA VAL A 321 -18.56 -17.15 -9.34
C VAL A 321 -17.59 -18.16 -8.74
N VAL A 322 -16.29 -17.93 -8.92
CA VAL A 322 -15.23 -18.80 -8.38
C VAL A 322 -15.32 -18.80 -6.85
N PRO A 323 -15.55 -19.97 -6.20
CA PRO A 323 -15.61 -20.06 -4.75
C PRO A 323 -14.33 -19.53 -4.09
N GLU A 324 -14.47 -18.86 -2.94
CA GLU A 324 -13.35 -18.30 -2.16
C GLU A 324 -12.16 -19.28 -1.96
N PRO A 325 -12.36 -20.59 -1.71
CA PRO A 325 -11.25 -21.54 -1.60
C PRO A 325 -10.45 -21.70 -2.90
N ILE A 326 -11.12 -21.61 -4.05
CA ILE A 326 -10.47 -21.66 -5.37
C ILE A 326 -9.74 -20.35 -5.62
N GLN A 327 -10.28 -19.21 -5.20
CA GLN A 327 -9.58 -17.92 -5.27
C GLN A 327 -8.31 -17.92 -4.39
N THR A 328 -8.36 -18.50 -3.19
CA THR A 328 -7.18 -18.68 -2.34
C THR A 328 -6.13 -19.58 -3.00
N GLN A 329 -6.56 -20.69 -3.62
CA GLN A 329 -5.65 -21.57 -4.35
C GLN A 329 -5.03 -20.89 -5.58
N LEU A 330 -5.79 -20.06 -6.30
CA LEU A 330 -5.27 -19.28 -7.42
C LEU A 330 -4.22 -18.28 -6.95
N ASN A 331 -4.51 -17.52 -5.88
CA ASN A 331 -3.54 -16.57 -5.31
C ASN A 331 -2.26 -17.28 -4.83
N GLN A 332 -2.39 -18.47 -4.23
CA GLN A 332 -1.24 -19.30 -3.84
C GLN A 332 -0.43 -19.76 -5.06
N LYS A 333 -1.10 -20.17 -6.14
CA LYS A 333 -0.43 -20.56 -7.38
C LYS A 333 0.25 -19.37 -8.06
N ASP A 334 -0.33 -18.20 -8.01
CA ASP A 334 0.28 -16.98 -8.57
C ASP A 334 1.55 -16.59 -7.81
N GLU A 335 1.55 -16.68 -6.47
CA GLU A 335 2.78 -16.48 -5.69
C GLU A 335 3.83 -17.56 -5.97
N GLN A 336 3.43 -18.82 -6.16
CA GLN A 336 4.34 -19.88 -6.60
C GLN A 336 4.93 -19.61 -7.99
N ILE A 337 4.11 -19.16 -8.96
CA ILE A 337 4.57 -18.81 -10.31
C ILE A 337 5.56 -17.64 -10.25
N LYS A 338 5.29 -16.65 -9.41
CA LYS A 338 6.16 -15.49 -9.22
C LYS A 338 7.51 -15.91 -8.62
N ASP A 339 7.52 -16.82 -7.65
CA ASP A 339 8.76 -17.35 -7.08
C ASP A 339 9.53 -18.20 -8.09
N LEU A 340 8.88 -19.12 -8.80
CA LEU A 340 9.48 -19.91 -9.87
C LEU A 340 10.06 -19.03 -10.98
N THR A 341 9.37 -17.95 -11.34
CA THR A 341 9.86 -16.98 -12.34
C THR A 341 11.14 -16.29 -11.87
N LYS A 342 11.23 -15.91 -10.58
CA LYS A 342 12.48 -15.37 -10.00
C LYS A 342 13.60 -16.41 -10.05
N GLN A 343 13.34 -17.65 -9.69
CA GLN A 343 14.32 -18.74 -9.74
C GLN A 343 14.82 -18.99 -11.18
N VAL A 344 13.92 -19.04 -12.16
CA VAL A 344 14.26 -19.20 -13.58
C VAL A 344 15.13 -18.04 -14.07
N ASN A 345 14.78 -16.81 -13.73
CA ASN A 345 15.59 -15.64 -14.09
C ASN A 345 16.99 -15.69 -13.47
N GLN A 346 17.09 -16.13 -12.21
CA GLN A 346 18.38 -16.32 -11.56
C GLN A 346 19.21 -17.43 -12.21
N ILE A 347 18.60 -18.56 -12.55
CA ILE A 347 19.27 -19.67 -13.25
C ILE A 347 19.77 -19.20 -14.63
N ASN A 348 18.96 -18.45 -15.37
CA ASN A 348 19.36 -17.90 -16.67
C ASN A 348 20.55 -16.95 -16.54
N LYS A 349 20.58 -16.11 -15.50
CA LYS A 349 21.71 -15.25 -15.21
C LYS A 349 22.98 -16.06 -14.89
N ASN A 350 22.87 -17.05 -14.00
CA ASN A 350 23.98 -17.93 -13.63
C ASN A 350 24.50 -18.71 -14.85
N LYS A 351 23.61 -19.17 -15.74
CA LYS A 351 23.98 -19.86 -16.97
C LYS A 351 24.85 -18.98 -17.86
N VAL A 352 24.48 -17.71 -18.08
CA VAL A 352 25.26 -16.77 -18.88
C VAL A 352 26.65 -16.54 -18.25
N GLU A 353 26.72 -16.39 -16.93
CA GLU A 353 28.00 -16.25 -16.21
C GLU A 353 28.90 -17.49 -16.39
N ILE A 354 28.32 -18.70 -16.27
CA ILE A 354 29.06 -19.96 -16.48
C ILE A 354 29.52 -20.10 -17.93
N GLU A 355 28.68 -19.76 -18.91
CA GLU A 355 29.05 -19.79 -20.34
C GLU A 355 30.23 -18.85 -20.64
N GLN A 356 30.23 -17.64 -20.06
CA GLN A 356 31.36 -16.71 -20.20
C GLN A 356 32.64 -17.26 -19.57
N GLN A 357 32.55 -17.84 -18.37
CA GLN A 357 33.70 -18.47 -17.72
C GLN A 357 34.24 -19.65 -18.54
N PHE A 358 33.35 -20.48 -19.07
CA PHE A 358 33.71 -21.62 -19.91
C PHE A 358 34.42 -21.20 -21.20
N ASN A 359 33.91 -20.16 -21.88
CA ASN A 359 34.54 -19.62 -23.09
C ASN A 359 35.92 -19.06 -22.79
N THR A 360 36.06 -18.28 -21.71
CA THR A 360 37.35 -17.74 -21.26
C THR A 360 38.36 -18.85 -20.94
N ALA A 361 37.92 -19.91 -20.26
CA ALA A 361 38.76 -21.06 -19.95
C ALA A 361 39.18 -21.81 -21.22
N SER A 362 38.26 -21.97 -22.18
CA SER A 362 38.53 -22.62 -23.46
C SER A 362 39.54 -21.83 -24.29
N GLU A 363 39.41 -20.50 -24.35
CA GLU A 363 40.37 -19.63 -25.04
C GLU A 363 41.77 -19.73 -24.43
N LYS A 364 41.88 -19.70 -23.09
CA LYS A 364 43.15 -19.90 -22.39
C LYS A 364 43.78 -21.27 -22.67
N LEU A 365 42.95 -22.31 -22.73
CA LEU A 365 43.42 -23.66 -23.04
C LEU A 365 43.98 -23.75 -24.46
N VAL A 366 43.33 -23.12 -25.44
CA VAL A 366 43.84 -23.02 -26.81
C VAL A 366 45.17 -22.26 -26.86
N GLN A 367 45.30 -21.15 -26.14
CA GLN A 367 46.54 -20.38 -26.05
C GLN A 367 47.68 -21.22 -25.46
N LEU A 368 47.45 -21.86 -24.31
CA LEU A 368 48.45 -22.71 -23.65
C LEU A 368 48.89 -23.88 -24.55
N ASN A 369 47.96 -24.53 -25.24
CA ASN A 369 48.30 -25.59 -26.19
C ASN A 369 49.16 -25.07 -27.34
N SER A 370 48.86 -23.88 -27.86
CA SER A 370 49.69 -23.24 -28.90
C SER A 370 51.10 -22.92 -28.41
N GLU A 371 51.25 -22.40 -27.18
CA GLU A 371 52.56 -22.14 -26.58
C GLU A 371 53.36 -23.43 -26.39
N VAL A 372 52.71 -24.50 -25.91
CA VAL A 372 53.34 -25.81 -25.75
C VAL A 372 53.86 -26.36 -27.09
N GLU A 373 53.07 -26.28 -28.15
CA GLU A 373 53.50 -26.70 -29.50
C GLU A 373 54.68 -25.86 -30.03
N GLN A 374 54.70 -24.55 -29.74
CA GLN A 374 55.83 -23.70 -30.11
C GLN A 374 57.10 -24.02 -29.33
N LEU A 375 56.99 -24.42 -28.05
CA LEU A 375 58.13 -24.74 -27.19
C LEU A 375 58.73 -26.13 -27.44
N LYS A 376 57.93 -27.07 -27.93
CA LYS A 376 58.34 -28.45 -28.23
C LYS A 376 59.63 -28.56 -29.07
N PRO A 377 59.78 -27.88 -30.22
CA PRO A 377 61.02 -27.96 -31.01
C PRO A 377 62.24 -27.37 -30.29
N TYR A 378 62.06 -26.37 -29.42
CA TYR A 378 63.17 -25.82 -28.64
C TYR A 378 63.67 -26.82 -27.60
N LYS A 379 62.75 -27.52 -26.93
CA LYS A 379 63.10 -28.60 -25.99
C LYS A 379 63.86 -29.72 -26.70
N GLU A 380 63.33 -30.21 -27.82
CA GLU A 380 63.96 -31.27 -28.61
C GLU A 380 65.35 -30.85 -29.12
N LYS A 381 65.50 -29.61 -29.60
CA LYS A 381 66.79 -29.07 -30.03
C LYS A 381 67.79 -28.99 -28.88
N HIS A 382 67.36 -28.49 -27.72
CA HIS A 382 68.22 -28.38 -26.55
C HIS A 382 68.68 -29.75 -26.04
N GLU A 383 67.77 -30.72 -25.94
CA GLU A 383 68.09 -32.10 -25.54
C GLU A 383 69.07 -32.75 -26.51
N LYS A 384 68.88 -32.56 -27.82
CA LYS A 384 69.82 -33.07 -28.84
C LYS A 384 71.21 -32.43 -28.70
N THR A 385 71.30 -31.12 -28.55
CA THR A 385 72.60 -30.42 -28.38
C THR A 385 73.31 -30.89 -27.11
N LEU A 386 72.58 -31.05 -26.00
CA LEU A 386 73.17 -31.52 -24.74
C LEU A 386 73.68 -32.97 -24.87
N PHE A 387 72.96 -33.82 -25.59
CA PHE A 387 73.38 -35.20 -25.87
C PHE A 387 74.67 -35.22 -26.71
N GLU A 388 74.73 -34.45 -27.80
CA GLU A 388 75.91 -34.34 -28.66
C GLU A 388 77.14 -33.82 -27.90
N GLN A 389 76.97 -32.83 -27.02
CA GLN A 389 78.05 -32.32 -26.17
C GLN A 389 78.61 -33.41 -25.25
N LYS A 390 77.73 -34.11 -24.51
CA LYS A 390 78.15 -35.19 -23.61
C LYS A 390 78.82 -36.35 -24.35
N LEU A 391 78.33 -36.68 -25.56
CA LEU A 391 78.95 -37.69 -26.42
C LEU A 391 80.35 -37.29 -26.83
N ASN A 392 80.55 -36.04 -27.25
CA ASN A 392 81.86 -35.56 -27.66
C ASN A 392 82.85 -35.54 -26.48
N GLU A 393 82.42 -35.07 -25.30
CA GLU A 393 83.26 -35.08 -24.09
C GLU A 393 83.70 -36.50 -23.71
N LYS A 394 82.78 -37.47 -23.75
CA LYS A 394 83.11 -38.88 -23.47
C LYS A 394 84.03 -39.48 -24.53
N ASN A 395 83.80 -39.19 -25.80
CA ASN A 395 84.66 -39.61 -26.89
C ASN A 395 86.09 -39.08 -26.72
N GLU A 396 86.25 -37.77 -26.47
CA GLU A 396 87.56 -37.16 -26.24
C GLU A 396 88.25 -37.75 -25.00
N PHE A 397 87.51 -37.92 -23.90
CA PHE A 397 88.03 -38.50 -22.67
C PHE A 397 88.58 -39.92 -22.89
N TYR A 398 87.81 -40.80 -23.52
CA TYR A 398 88.25 -42.18 -23.75
C TYR A 398 89.31 -42.27 -24.83
N LYS A 399 89.23 -41.46 -25.89
CA LYS A 399 90.27 -41.37 -26.92
C LYS A 399 91.64 -41.11 -26.30
N ALA A 400 91.75 -40.07 -25.47
CA ALA A 400 92.99 -39.73 -24.79
C ALA A 400 93.50 -40.86 -23.87
N LYS A 401 92.60 -41.62 -23.23
CA LYS A 401 92.98 -42.76 -22.37
C LYS A 401 93.51 -43.95 -23.17
N PHE A 402 92.88 -44.29 -24.29
CA PHE A 402 93.34 -45.38 -25.16
C PHE A 402 94.63 -45.00 -25.90
N GLU A 403 94.76 -43.75 -26.37
CA GLU A 403 96.00 -43.21 -26.95
C GLU A 403 97.17 -43.29 -25.96
N ALA A 404 96.97 -42.90 -24.70
CA ALA A 404 98.00 -42.97 -23.66
C ALA A 404 98.50 -44.42 -23.39
N LEU A 405 97.73 -45.43 -23.76
CA LEU A 405 98.08 -46.84 -23.65
C LEU A 405 98.54 -47.45 -24.98
N ASN A 406 98.81 -46.62 -26.00
CA ASN A 406 99.14 -47.02 -27.38
C ASN A 406 98.12 -47.99 -28.00
N ALA A 407 96.84 -47.82 -27.68
CA ALA A 407 95.73 -48.71 -28.08
C ALA A 407 94.71 -48.00 -28.99
N GLU A 408 95.17 -47.15 -29.90
CA GLU A 408 94.35 -46.37 -30.85
C GLU A 408 93.47 -47.25 -31.75
N ASP A 409 94.01 -48.37 -32.21
CA ASP A 409 93.28 -49.34 -33.04
C ASP A 409 92.08 -49.92 -32.27
N LYS A 410 92.22 -50.13 -30.95
CA LYS A 410 91.16 -50.67 -30.10
C LYS A 410 90.08 -49.63 -29.81
N PHE A 411 90.46 -48.36 -29.63
CA PHE A 411 89.50 -47.25 -29.50
C PHE A 411 88.60 -47.12 -30.73
N SER A 412 89.16 -47.34 -31.92
CA SER A 412 88.45 -47.21 -33.20
C SER A 412 87.51 -48.39 -33.51
N THR A 413 87.46 -49.42 -32.65
CA THR A 413 86.55 -50.56 -32.83
C THR A 413 85.10 -50.17 -32.56
N GLU A 414 84.19 -50.81 -33.29
CA GLU A 414 82.74 -50.60 -33.14
C GLU A 414 82.26 -50.92 -31.71
N GLU A 415 82.88 -51.91 -31.05
CA GLU A 415 82.60 -52.27 -29.66
C GLU A 415 82.84 -51.10 -28.70
N VAL A 416 84.02 -50.48 -28.76
CA VAL A 416 84.38 -49.35 -27.87
C VAL A 416 83.52 -48.13 -28.19
N GLN A 417 83.27 -47.83 -29.48
CA GLN A 417 82.44 -46.68 -29.86
C GLN A 417 80.98 -46.84 -29.41
N ASN A 418 80.42 -48.05 -29.49
CA ASN A 418 79.07 -48.34 -29.00
C ASN A 418 78.98 -48.22 -27.48
N LEU A 419 80.01 -48.68 -26.75
CA LEU A 419 80.08 -48.50 -25.30
C LEU A 419 80.19 -47.02 -24.91
N ILE A 420 80.96 -46.21 -25.65
CA ILE A 420 81.03 -44.77 -25.41
C ILE A 420 79.66 -44.12 -25.64
N HIS A 421 78.95 -44.50 -26.70
CA HIS A 421 77.60 -43.99 -26.95
C HIS A 421 76.61 -44.40 -25.84
N ALA A 422 76.65 -45.65 -25.38
CA ALA A 422 75.83 -46.12 -24.27
C ALA A 422 76.18 -45.45 -22.94
N SER A 423 77.45 -45.07 -22.73
CA SER A 423 77.95 -44.47 -21.48
C SER A 423 77.35 -43.10 -21.11
N ILE A 424 76.62 -42.47 -22.04
CA ILE A 424 75.97 -41.17 -21.83
C ILE A 424 74.64 -41.33 -21.10
N ASN A 425 74.02 -42.51 -21.19
CA ASN A 425 72.76 -42.80 -20.54
C ASN A 425 72.95 -42.86 -19.02
N LEU A 426 72.06 -42.20 -18.26
CA LEU A 426 72.13 -42.12 -16.79
C LEU A 426 71.55 -43.36 -16.08
N GLY A 427 71.24 -44.43 -16.82
CA GLY A 427 70.69 -45.68 -16.27
C GLY A 427 71.74 -46.78 -16.11
N GLU A 428 71.34 -47.94 -15.60
CA GLU A 428 72.23 -49.09 -15.39
C GLU A 428 73.04 -49.50 -16.63
N GLU A 429 72.48 -49.31 -17.82
CA GLU A 429 73.15 -49.61 -19.09
C GLU A 429 74.38 -48.71 -19.30
N GLY A 430 74.28 -47.41 -19.00
CA GLY A 430 75.39 -46.48 -19.12
C GLY A 430 76.45 -46.71 -18.05
N GLU A 431 76.05 -47.03 -16.82
CA GLU A 431 76.99 -47.40 -15.75
C GLU A 431 77.78 -48.68 -16.11
N LYS A 432 77.11 -49.69 -16.65
CA LYS A 432 77.75 -50.92 -17.15
C LYS A 432 78.70 -50.63 -18.30
N ALA A 433 78.32 -49.75 -19.23
CA ALA A 433 79.18 -49.36 -20.34
C ALA A 433 80.44 -48.62 -19.87
N VAL A 434 80.32 -47.68 -18.91
CA VAL A 434 81.46 -47.00 -18.29
C VAL A 434 82.38 -48.00 -17.58
N LEU A 435 81.80 -48.94 -16.83
CA LEU A 435 82.57 -49.98 -16.14
C LEU A 435 83.36 -50.83 -17.13
N GLN A 436 82.71 -51.31 -18.19
CA GLN A 436 83.35 -52.11 -19.25
C GLN A 436 84.47 -51.35 -19.95
N LEU A 437 84.26 -50.08 -20.31
CA LEU A 437 85.30 -49.23 -20.91
C LEU A 437 86.50 -49.10 -19.99
N ASN A 438 86.28 -48.88 -18.69
CA ASN A 438 87.35 -48.74 -17.72
C ASN A 438 88.08 -50.07 -17.48
N THR A 439 87.37 -51.20 -17.43
CA THR A 439 87.99 -52.53 -17.36
C THR A 439 88.86 -52.80 -18.57
N MET A 440 88.37 -52.50 -19.78
CA MET A 440 89.17 -52.63 -21.00
C MET A 440 90.45 -51.79 -20.96
N LEU A 441 90.40 -50.58 -20.41
CA LEU A 441 91.58 -49.74 -20.22
C LEU A 441 92.56 -50.34 -19.21
N VAL A 442 92.07 -50.86 -18.08
CA VAL A 442 92.93 -51.48 -17.04
C VAL A 442 93.65 -52.70 -17.59
N ASP A 443 92.98 -53.54 -18.37
CA ASP A 443 93.59 -54.75 -18.96
C ASP A 443 94.72 -54.42 -19.96
N LEU A 444 94.73 -53.21 -20.53
CA LEU A 444 95.78 -52.74 -21.43
C LEU A 444 97.02 -52.23 -20.69
N VAL A 445 96.96 -52.03 -19.36
CA VAL A 445 98.10 -51.54 -18.57
C VAL A 445 99.07 -52.68 -18.27
N SER A 446 100.22 -52.70 -18.95
CA SER A 446 101.32 -53.63 -18.66
C SER A 446 102.21 -53.08 -17.52
N VAL A 447 102.25 -53.76 -16.36
CA VAL A 447 103.13 -53.39 -15.23
C VAL A 447 104.48 -54.09 -15.34
N PRO A 448 105.62 -53.36 -15.38
CA PRO A 448 106.94 -53.97 -15.30
C PRO A 448 107.22 -54.48 -13.87
N VAL A 449 107.62 -55.75 -13.74
CA VAL A 449 108.05 -56.35 -12.47
C VAL A 449 109.51 -55.98 -12.21
N GLU A 450 109.78 -55.09 -11.27
CA GLU A 450 111.14 -54.85 -10.74
C GLU A 450 111.29 -55.35 -9.30
N THR A 451 112.30 -56.20 -9.09
CA THR A 451 112.74 -56.80 -7.83
C THR A 451 114.01 -56.10 -7.31
N ASN A 452 113.94 -55.32 -6.21
CA ASN A 452 114.79 -55.43 -5.00
C ASN A 452 114.85 -54.17 -4.09
N THR A 453 114.44 -54.40 -2.84
CA THR A 453 114.93 -53.95 -1.51
C THR A 453 115.70 -52.63 -1.31
N THR A 454 115.08 -51.67 -0.60
CA THR A 454 115.55 -51.23 0.74
C THR A 454 114.40 -50.66 1.57
N ILE A 455 114.24 -51.16 2.80
CA ILE A 455 113.21 -50.78 3.78
C ILE A 455 113.67 -49.55 4.56
N ARG A 456 112.79 -48.55 4.72
CA ARG A 456 112.85 -47.56 5.81
C ARG A 456 111.55 -47.66 6.61
N GLU A 457 111.66 -48.23 7.80
CA GLU A 457 110.60 -48.30 8.81
C GLU A 457 110.19 -46.90 9.27
N PHE A 458 108.88 -46.62 9.23
CA PHE A 458 108.24 -45.70 10.15
C PHE A 458 107.13 -46.47 10.89
N SER A 459 107.34 -46.64 12.18
CA SER A 459 106.41 -47.26 13.12
C SER A 459 105.44 -46.20 13.64
N SER A 460 104.13 -46.39 13.42
CA SER A 460 103.10 -45.76 14.27
C SER A 460 101.90 -46.71 14.38
N LYS A 461 101.67 -47.10 15.64
CA LYS A 461 100.68 -48.05 16.16
C LYS A 461 99.28 -47.87 15.54
N ARG A 462 98.61 -48.99 15.22
CA ARG A 462 97.15 -49.03 15.02
C ARG A 462 96.48 -49.14 16.38
N GLU A 463 95.79 -48.10 16.82
CA GLU A 463 94.80 -48.21 17.88
C GLU A 463 93.47 -48.68 17.27
N ASN A 464 92.78 -49.56 18.00
CA ASN A 464 91.55 -50.19 17.54
C ASN A 464 90.37 -49.22 17.75
N LEU A 465 89.77 -48.74 16.66
CA LEU A 465 88.76 -47.67 16.65
C LEU A 465 87.32 -48.15 16.92
N ILE A 466 87.15 -49.34 17.51
CA ILE A 466 85.84 -49.88 17.88
C ILE A 466 85.69 -49.76 19.40
N PRO A 467 84.82 -48.88 19.91
CA PRO A 467 84.52 -48.81 21.35
C PRO A 467 83.91 -50.13 21.84
N ASN A 468 84.41 -50.64 22.97
CA ASN A 468 83.98 -51.91 23.57
C ASN A 468 82.76 -51.79 24.51
N ASP A 469 81.99 -50.71 24.44
CA ASP A 469 80.83 -50.46 25.31
C ASP A 469 79.61 -50.03 24.49
N ASP A 470 78.54 -50.82 24.57
CA ASP A 470 77.32 -50.70 23.78
C ASP A 470 76.13 -50.16 24.63
N SER A 471 76.44 -49.45 25.73
CA SER A 471 75.44 -48.81 26.59
C SER A 471 74.93 -47.47 26.01
N PHE A 472 73.63 -47.20 26.18
CA PHE A 472 72.92 -46.09 25.53
C PHE A 472 73.46 -44.68 25.88
N GLU A 473 74.08 -44.49 27.06
CA GLU A 473 74.66 -43.19 27.45
C GLU A 473 75.99 -42.86 26.74
N SER A 474 76.68 -43.85 26.18
CA SER A 474 77.95 -43.62 25.45
C SER A 474 77.77 -42.92 24.11
N ARG A 475 76.53 -42.77 23.63
CA ARG A 475 76.21 -42.13 22.34
C ARG A 475 75.91 -40.63 22.43
N PHE A 476 75.85 -40.02 23.62
CA PHE A 476 75.46 -38.59 23.77
C PHE A 476 76.24 -37.79 24.83
N SER A 477 77.50 -38.11 25.12
CA SER A 477 78.35 -37.28 25.99
C SER A 477 79.54 -36.64 25.23
N GLN A 478 79.38 -35.32 25.02
CA GLN A 478 80.22 -34.29 24.38
C GLN A 478 80.23 -34.19 22.85
#